data_AF-A0A937V727-F1
#
_entry.id   AF-A0A937V727-F1
#
_cell.length_a   1.000
_cell.length_b   1.000
_cell.length_c   1.000
_cell.angle_alpha   90.00
_cell.angle_beta   90.00
_cell.angle_gamma   90.00
#
_symmetry.space_group_name_H-M   'P 1'
#
loop_
_entity.id
_entity.type
_entity.pdbx_description
1 polymer ?
#
loop_
_entity_poly.entity_id
_entity_poly.type
_entity_poly.pdbx_seq_one_letter_code
_entity_poly.pdbx_strand_id
1 'polypeptide(L)'
;MKVSDLGEFGLIELLADIVNKSKNARDASWQRLLIGIGDDAAAWKGDVSIQLATTDSLVQDTHFDLNITSWEELGWKAIAVNLSDIAAMGGIPKYALISLALPGKLETDCITSLYQGMVQIANQFGVAIAGGNIASASKTVINVTVLGSLESKFALTRSAAVSGDQIAVTGYLGQSAAGLKMLKQKLNFDVETSRLLRQAHLQPAPRVNEGHILLQQGVKAAIDISDGLLADLAHICGASKVSATIKEDLVLIHPAVRANF
;
A
#
# COMPACT_ATOMS: atom_id res chain seq x y z
N MET A 1 -13.22 -7.15 25.88
CA MET A 1 -13.34 -6.78 24.45
C MET A 1 -12.22 -7.50 23.71
N LYS A 2 -12.57 -8.22 22.65
CA LYS A 2 -11.62 -8.92 21.77
C LYS A 2 -11.26 -8.01 20.60
N VAL A 3 -10.17 -8.31 19.90
CA VAL A 3 -9.78 -7.62 18.65
C VAL A 3 -10.91 -7.63 17.63
N SER A 4 -11.63 -8.76 17.51
CA SER A 4 -12.80 -8.89 16.63
C SER A 4 -13.94 -7.93 16.95
N ASP A 5 -14.05 -7.48 18.20
CA ASP A 5 -15.14 -6.60 18.63
C ASP A 5 -14.86 -5.14 18.25
N LEU A 6 -13.57 -4.76 18.15
CA LEU A 6 -13.12 -3.42 17.75
C LEU A 6 -13.01 -3.27 16.23
N GLY A 7 -12.73 -4.36 15.53
CA GLY A 7 -12.29 -4.31 14.15
C GLY A 7 -10.90 -3.67 14.02
N GLU A 8 -10.42 -3.58 12.78
CA GLU A 8 -9.09 -3.08 12.48
C GLU A 8 -8.91 -1.61 12.85
N PHE A 9 -9.75 -0.73 12.31
CA PHE A 9 -9.63 0.72 12.54
C PHE A 9 -9.82 1.09 14.01
N GLY A 10 -10.78 0.47 14.71
CA GLY A 10 -10.97 0.69 16.14
C GLY A 10 -9.76 0.23 16.98
N LEU A 11 -9.07 -0.84 16.56
CA LEU A 11 -7.83 -1.26 17.20
C LEU A 11 -6.67 -0.29 16.90
N ILE A 12 -6.55 0.21 15.67
CA ILE A 12 -5.54 1.22 15.29
C ILE A 12 -5.71 2.48 16.14
N GLU A 13 -6.94 3.00 16.27
CA GLU A 13 -7.23 4.17 17.10
C GLU A 13 -6.84 3.94 18.57
N LEU A 14 -7.21 2.78 19.13
CA LEU A 14 -6.85 2.42 20.50
C LEU A 14 -5.32 2.39 20.70
N LEU A 15 -4.58 1.79 19.76
CA LEU A 15 -3.12 1.72 19.84
C LEU A 15 -2.48 3.10 19.65
N ALA A 16 -2.99 3.90 18.71
CA ALA A 16 -2.55 5.27 18.48
C ALA A 16 -2.72 6.12 19.76
N ASP A 17 -3.84 5.99 20.46
CA ASP A 17 -4.10 6.66 21.72
C ASP A 17 -3.11 6.29 22.83
N ILE A 18 -2.75 5.01 22.94
CA ILE A 18 -1.74 4.55 23.90
C ILE A 18 -0.39 5.20 23.58
N VAL A 19 0.05 5.13 22.32
CA VAL A 19 1.33 5.71 21.88
C VAL A 19 1.34 7.22 22.07
N ASN A 20 0.26 7.91 21.74
CA ASN A 20 0.12 9.36 21.89
C ASN A 20 0.20 9.81 23.35
N LYS A 21 -0.39 9.05 24.28
CA LYS A 21 -0.30 9.32 25.73
C LYS A 21 1.09 9.09 26.29
N SER A 22 1.90 8.25 25.66
CA SER A 22 3.29 7.97 26.05
C SER A 22 4.33 8.88 25.39
N LYS A 23 3.91 9.89 24.60
CA LYS A 23 4.84 10.83 23.95
C LYS A 23 5.65 11.61 24.97
N ASN A 24 6.96 11.57 24.83
CA ASN A 24 7.88 12.38 25.62
C ASN A 24 8.45 13.52 24.76
N ALA A 25 7.89 14.72 24.91
CA ALA A 25 8.28 15.89 24.12
C ALA A 25 9.75 16.32 24.29
N ARG A 26 10.47 15.78 25.28
CA ARG A 26 11.90 16.05 25.48
C ARG A 26 12.81 15.20 24.59
N ASP A 27 12.32 14.07 24.07
CA ASP A 27 13.15 13.18 23.26
C ASP A 27 13.22 13.65 21.82
N ALA A 28 14.43 13.64 21.25
CA ALA A 28 14.68 14.13 19.90
C ALA A 28 13.91 13.35 18.81
N SER A 29 13.63 12.07 19.04
CA SER A 29 12.83 11.24 18.12
C SER A 29 11.38 11.76 18.01
N TRP A 30 10.74 12.06 19.14
CA TRP A 30 9.39 12.62 19.17
C TRP A 30 9.32 14.02 18.55
N GLN A 31 10.37 14.83 18.72
CA GLN A 31 10.44 16.17 18.13
C GLN A 31 10.65 16.14 16.60
N ARG A 32 11.25 15.06 16.07
CA ARG A 32 11.52 14.90 14.63
C ARG A 32 10.39 14.18 13.89
N LEU A 33 9.53 13.46 14.58
CA LEU A 33 8.36 12.80 14.00
C LEU A 33 7.35 13.86 13.52
N LEU A 34 7.08 13.87 12.22
CA LEU A 34 6.15 14.80 11.57
C LEU A 34 4.77 14.16 11.43
N ILE A 35 4.75 12.89 11.02
CA ILE A 35 3.54 12.10 10.78
C ILE A 35 3.75 10.75 11.45
N GLY A 36 2.84 10.40 12.36
CA GLY A 36 2.84 9.13 13.09
C GLY A 36 1.76 8.18 12.55
N ILE A 37 1.14 7.43 13.46
CA ILE A 37 0.02 6.53 13.13
C ILE A 37 -1.16 7.35 12.57
N GLY A 38 -1.72 6.92 11.44
CA GLY A 38 -2.95 7.50 10.84
C GLY A 38 -2.85 7.92 9.37
N ASP A 39 -1.65 7.91 8.78
CA ASP A 39 -1.38 8.16 7.35
C ASP A 39 -0.80 6.90 6.69
N ASP A 40 -0.60 6.92 5.36
CA ASP A 40 -0.09 5.78 4.58
C ASP A 40 1.34 5.37 4.99
N ALA A 41 2.15 6.33 5.42
CA ALA A 41 3.48 6.08 5.97
C ALA A 41 3.79 7.03 7.12
N ALA A 42 4.61 6.57 8.06
CA ALA A 42 5.20 7.46 9.06
C ALA A 42 6.25 8.36 8.38
N ALA A 43 6.33 9.62 8.82
CA ALA A 43 7.28 10.60 8.29
C ALA A 43 8.04 11.31 9.41
N TRP A 44 9.35 11.45 9.26
CA TRP A 44 10.19 12.18 10.23
C TRP A 44 11.32 12.95 9.56
N LYS A 45 11.80 14.00 10.24
CA LYS A 45 12.98 14.75 9.79
C LYS A 45 14.23 13.88 9.96
N GLY A 46 14.82 13.48 8.84
CA GLY A 46 16.22 13.07 8.79
C GLY A 46 17.15 14.29 8.80
N ASP A 47 18.46 14.03 8.70
CA ASP A 47 19.46 15.10 8.72
C ASP A 47 19.42 15.97 7.46
N VAL A 48 19.05 15.38 6.31
CA VAL A 48 19.03 16.06 5.00
C VAL A 48 17.61 16.22 4.46
N SER A 49 16.78 15.18 4.57
CA SER A 49 15.44 15.14 4.01
C SER A 49 14.44 14.45 4.93
N ILE A 50 13.15 14.65 4.67
CA ILE A 50 12.11 13.90 5.37
C ILE A 50 12.18 12.45 4.93
N GLN A 51 12.27 11.55 5.90
CA GLN A 51 12.26 10.11 5.70
C GLN A 51 10.83 9.59 5.86
N LEU A 52 10.51 8.55 5.10
CA LEU A 52 9.25 7.85 5.14
C LEU A 52 9.48 6.37 5.47
N ALA A 53 8.57 5.76 6.23
CA ALA A 53 8.52 4.31 6.38
C ALA A 53 7.08 3.81 6.43
N THR A 54 6.84 2.73 5.68
CA THR A 54 5.64 1.92 5.77
C THR A 54 6.02 0.45 6.00
N THR A 55 5.07 -0.32 6.50
CA THR A 55 5.19 -1.77 6.58
C THR A 55 3.84 -2.43 6.36
N ASP A 56 3.85 -3.50 5.57
CA ASP A 56 2.66 -4.30 5.28
C ASP A 56 2.96 -5.80 5.41
N SER A 57 1.93 -6.60 5.69
CA SER A 57 1.98 -8.03 5.94
C SER A 57 1.06 -8.81 5.01
N LEU A 58 1.63 -9.73 4.24
CA LEU A 58 0.88 -10.74 3.50
C LEU A 58 0.93 -12.07 4.27
N VAL A 59 -0.21 -12.41 4.87
CA VAL A 59 -0.44 -13.67 5.59
C VAL A 59 -1.14 -14.70 4.69
N GLN A 60 -0.58 -15.91 4.61
CA GLN A 60 -1.16 -17.02 3.84
C GLN A 60 -2.59 -17.36 4.30
N ASP A 61 -3.47 -17.63 3.33
CA ASP A 61 -4.90 -17.92 3.48
C ASP A 61 -5.76 -16.71 3.92
N THR A 62 -5.14 -15.56 4.21
CA THR A 62 -5.82 -14.29 4.46
C THR A 62 -5.68 -13.37 3.25
N HIS A 63 -4.44 -13.10 2.84
CA HIS A 63 -4.14 -12.09 1.81
C HIS A 63 -3.80 -12.70 0.45
N PHE A 64 -3.38 -13.97 0.42
CA PHE A 64 -3.06 -14.68 -0.81
C PHE A 64 -3.43 -16.16 -0.74
N ASP A 65 -3.67 -16.73 -1.93
CA ASP A 65 -3.94 -18.15 -2.16
C ASP A 65 -2.96 -18.66 -3.23
N LEU A 66 -2.10 -19.61 -2.86
CA LEU A 66 -1.09 -20.18 -3.75
C LEU A 66 -1.66 -21.07 -4.87
N ASN A 67 -2.97 -21.37 -4.85
CA ASN A 67 -3.65 -21.97 -5.99
C ASN A 67 -3.98 -20.95 -7.10
N ILE A 68 -3.91 -19.66 -6.77
CA ILE A 68 -4.26 -18.55 -7.65
C ILE A 68 -3.01 -17.74 -8.03
N THR A 69 -2.18 -17.44 -7.03
CA THR A 69 -1.03 -16.55 -7.14
C THR A 69 0.26 -17.35 -7.17
N SER A 70 1.10 -17.14 -8.18
CA SER A 70 2.44 -17.71 -8.20
C SER A 70 3.35 -17.03 -7.16
N TRP A 71 4.44 -17.69 -6.76
CA TRP A 71 5.41 -17.07 -5.85
C TRP A 71 6.03 -15.79 -6.43
N GLU A 72 6.32 -15.77 -7.73
CA GLU A 72 6.85 -14.58 -8.40
C GLU A 72 5.85 -13.41 -8.40
N GLU A 73 4.58 -13.68 -8.70
CA GLU A 73 3.50 -12.68 -8.62
C GLU A 73 3.32 -12.19 -7.18
N LEU A 74 3.39 -13.08 -6.19
CA LEU A 74 3.32 -12.73 -4.78
C LEU A 74 4.48 -11.81 -4.36
N GLY A 75 5.69 -12.08 -4.87
CA GLY A 75 6.88 -11.29 -4.61
C GLY A 75 6.77 -9.88 -5.17
N TRP A 76 6.29 -9.78 -6.42
CA TRP A 76 5.96 -8.49 -7.01
C TRP A 76 4.96 -7.72 -6.15
N LYS A 77 3.83 -8.35 -5.82
CA LYS A 77 2.75 -7.71 -5.05
C LYS A 77 3.21 -7.24 -3.68
N ALA A 78 4.01 -8.05 -2.96
CA ALA A 78 4.52 -7.74 -1.63
C ALA A 78 5.33 -6.43 -1.58
N ILE A 79 6.14 -6.16 -2.60
CA ILE A 79 6.84 -4.89 -2.73
C ILE A 79 5.90 -3.79 -3.21
N ALA A 80 5.09 -4.06 -4.24
CA ALA A 80 4.24 -3.07 -4.90
C ALA A 80 3.31 -2.33 -3.93
N VAL A 81 2.68 -3.04 -3.00
CA VAL A 81 1.77 -2.44 -2.01
C VAL A 81 2.49 -1.41 -1.12
N ASN A 82 3.68 -1.74 -0.61
CA ASN A 82 4.47 -0.81 0.20
C ASN A 82 5.02 0.37 -0.62
N LEU A 83 5.32 0.17 -1.91
CA LEU A 83 5.69 1.28 -2.79
C LEU A 83 4.50 2.24 -3.04
N SER A 84 3.27 1.71 -3.03
CA SER A 84 2.03 2.49 -3.14
C SER A 84 1.88 3.46 -1.97
N ASP A 85 2.11 3.02 -0.75
CA ASP A 85 2.06 3.87 0.45
C ASP A 85 3.05 5.04 0.37
N ILE A 86 4.30 4.75 -0.02
CA ILE A 86 5.32 5.79 -0.20
C ILE A 86 4.90 6.77 -1.30
N ALA A 87 4.30 6.27 -2.38
CA ALA A 87 3.79 7.09 -3.47
C ALA A 87 2.62 7.99 -3.03
N ALA A 88 1.70 7.48 -2.20
CA ALA A 88 0.57 8.22 -1.65
C ALA A 88 1.01 9.43 -0.84
N MET A 89 2.18 9.35 -0.20
CA MET A 89 2.81 10.45 0.55
C MET A 89 3.65 11.38 -0.34
N GLY A 90 3.76 11.11 -1.65
CA GLY A 90 4.59 11.83 -2.61
C GLY A 90 6.09 11.52 -2.52
N GLY A 91 6.44 10.43 -1.84
CA GLY A 91 7.81 10.00 -1.58
C GLY A 91 8.45 9.23 -2.73
N ILE A 92 9.78 9.11 -2.64
CA ILE A 92 10.57 8.23 -3.51
C ILE A 92 11.09 7.06 -2.66
N PRO A 93 10.70 5.81 -2.94
CA PRO A 93 11.18 4.64 -2.21
C PRO A 93 12.67 4.41 -2.49
N LYS A 94 13.39 3.89 -1.51
CA LYS A 94 14.86 3.71 -1.57
C LYS A 94 15.32 2.33 -1.12
N TYR A 95 14.80 1.87 0.01
CA TYR A 95 15.25 0.61 0.61
C TYR A 95 14.06 -0.25 1.02
N ALA A 96 14.21 -1.57 0.93
CA ALA A 96 13.25 -2.53 1.44
C ALA A 96 13.93 -3.52 2.40
N LEU A 97 13.21 -3.90 3.46
CA LEU A 97 13.57 -4.98 4.38
C LEU A 97 12.49 -6.06 4.33
N ILE A 98 12.88 -7.32 4.20
CA ILE A 98 11.95 -8.44 4.02
C ILE A 98 12.05 -9.39 5.20
N SER A 99 10.98 -9.53 5.99
CA SER A 99 10.90 -10.53 7.06
C SER A 99 9.96 -11.65 6.62
N LEU A 100 10.49 -12.87 6.53
CA LEU A 100 9.75 -14.06 6.13
C LEU A 100 9.60 -15.00 7.32
N ALA A 101 8.36 -15.39 7.62
CA ALA A 101 8.08 -16.54 8.48
C ALA A 101 7.64 -17.71 7.60
N LEU A 102 8.36 -18.82 7.61
CA LEU A 102 8.22 -19.89 6.63
C LEU A 102 8.02 -21.27 7.27
N PRO A 103 7.17 -22.13 6.68
CA PRO A 103 7.15 -23.56 7.01
C PRO A 103 8.46 -24.24 6.61
N GLY A 104 9.03 -25.05 7.51
CA GLY A 104 10.28 -25.78 7.23
C GLY A 104 10.17 -26.83 6.12
N LYS A 105 8.96 -27.16 5.65
CA LYS A 105 8.69 -28.06 4.52
C LYS A 105 8.57 -27.33 3.17
N LEU A 106 8.72 -26.00 3.15
CA LEU A 106 8.58 -25.21 1.94
C LEU A 106 9.85 -25.35 1.10
N GLU A 107 9.67 -25.67 -0.17
CA GLU A 107 10.78 -25.82 -1.12
C GLU A 107 11.49 -24.48 -1.34
N THR A 108 12.82 -24.52 -1.47
CA THR A 108 13.63 -23.31 -1.65
C THR A 108 13.31 -22.58 -2.94
N ASP A 109 12.94 -23.31 -3.99
CA ASP A 109 12.58 -22.73 -5.29
C ASP A 109 11.38 -21.79 -5.19
N CYS A 110 10.44 -22.05 -4.27
CA CYS A 110 9.34 -21.15 -3.98
C CYS A 110 9.84 -19.78 -3.49
N ILE A 111 10.84 -19.77 -2.60
CA ILE A 111 11.42 -18.54 -2.05
C ILE A 111 12.31 -17.85 -3.08
N THR A 112 13.01 -18.61 -3.91
CA THR A 112 13.76 -18.05 -5.03
C THR A 112 12.83 -17.33 -6.01
N SER A 113 11.71 -17.94 -6.41
CA SER A 113 10.71 -17.28 -7.27
C SER A 113 10.07 -16.06 -6.61
N LEU A 114 9.78 -16.13 -5.31
CA LEU A 114 9.32 -14.96 -4.55
C LEU A 114 10.30 -13.79 -4.68
N TYR A 115 11.58 -14.03 -4.40
CA TYR A 115 12.60 -12.98 -4.50
C TYR A 115 12.83 -12.50 -5.94
N GLN A 116 12.67 -13.35 -6.95
CA GLN A 116 12.75 -12.92 -8.36
C GLN A 116 11.70 -11.85 -8.66
N GLY A 117 10.45 -12.06 -8.26
CA GLY A 117 9.38 -11.07 -8.41
C GLY A 117 9.62 -9.79 -7.61
N MET A 118 10.12 -9.92 -6.37
CA MET A 118 10.49 -8.76 -5.54
C MET A 118 11.59 -7.93 -6.19
N VAL A 119 12.67 -8.57 -6.65
CA VAL A 119 13.81 -7.91 -7.30
C VAL A 119 13.39 -7.25 -8.61
N GLN A 120 12.50 -7.87 -9.37
CA GLN A 120 12.02 -7.31 -10.64
C GLN A 120 11.39 -5.92 -10.45
N ILE A 121 10.40 -5.81 -9.55
CA ILE A 121 9.75 -4.52 -9.29
C ILE A 121 10.67 -3.56 -8.51
N ALA A 122 11.47 -4.06 -7.57
CA ALA A 122 12.41 -3.22 -6.83
C ALA A 122 13.39 -2.52 -7.78
N ASN A 123 13.96 -3.25 -8.75
CA ASN A 123 14.83 -2.68 -9.79
C ASN A 123 14.11 -1.64 -10.65
N GLN A 124 12.85 -1.87 -11.00
CA GLN A 124 12.06 -0.94 -11.80
C GLN A 124 11.92 0.45 -11.15
N PHE A 125 11.85 0.49 -9.81
CA PHE A 125 11.72 1.73 -9.05
C PHE A 125 13.02 2.16 -8.35
N GLY A 126 14.15 1.51 -8.66
CA GLY A 126 15.45 1.84 -8.08
C GLY A 126 15.54 1.59 -6.56
N VAL A 127 14.79 0.62 -6.05
CA VAL A 127 14.74 0.24 -4.64
C VAL A 127 15.74 -0.89 -4.37
N ALA A 128 16.57 -0.73 -3.36
CA ALA A 128 17.48 -1.78 -2.91
C ALA A 128 16.82 -2.64 -1.82
N ILE A 129 16.74 -3.95 -2.04
CA ILE A 129 16.41 -4.90 -0.97
C ILE A 129 17.64 -5.04 -0.08
N ALA A 130 17.63 -4.37 1.07
CA ALA A 130 18.81 -4.10 1.88
C ALA A 130 19.06 -5.14 2.98
N GLY A 131 18.08 -5.99 3.27
CA GLY A 131 18.19 -6.98 4.33
C GLY A 131 16.84 -7.57 4.71
N GLY A 132 16.82 -8.25 5.86
CA GLY A 132 15.64 -8.98 6.27
C GLY A 132 15.84 -9.90 7.47
N ASN A 133 14.81 -10.70 7.72
CA ASN A 133 14.81 -11.74 8.75
C ASN A 133 14.13 -13.00 8.21
N ILE A 134 14.57 -14.17 8.66
CA ILE A 134 13.90 -15.45 8.40
C ILE A 134 13.54 -16.09 9.73
N ALA A 135 12.30 -16.53 9.86
CA ALA A 135 11.79 -17.25 11.02
C ALA A 135 11.06 -18.53 10.59
N SER A 136 11.04 -19.53 11.47
CA SER A 136 10.20 -20.72 11.29
C SER A 136 8.77 -20.42 11.73
N ALA A 137 7.78 -20.87 10.96
CA ALA A 137 6.36 -20.74 11.27
C ALA A 137 5.54 -21.90 10.67
N SER A 138 4.28 -22.04 11.09
CA SER A 138 3.37 -23.04 10.51
C SER A 138 2.78 -22.62 9.17
N LYS A 139 2.75 -21.32 8.88
CA LYS A 139 2.25 -20.71 7.65
C LYS A 139 3.26 -19.71 7.11
N THR A 140 3.17 -19.42 5.81
CA THR A 140 3.96 -18.34 5.21
C THR A 140 3.39 -16.97 5.62
N VAL A 141 4.27 -16.13 6.15
CA VAL A 141 4.01 -14.70 6.40
C VAL A 141 5.13 -13.90 5.77
N ILE A 142 4.76 -12.89 4.99
CA ILE A 142 5.68 -11.99 4.32
C ILE A 142 5.43 -10.60 4.88
N ASN A 143 6.39 -10.07 5.63
CA ASN A 143 6.37 -8.69 6.07
C ASN A 143 7.40 -7.91 5.29
N VAL A 144 6.97 -6.81 4.71
CA VAL A 144 7.86 -5.89 3.99
C VAL A 144 7.85 -4.57 4.73
N THR A 145 9.02 -3.97 4.88
CA THR A 145 9.16 -2.57 5.28
C THR A 145 9.84 -1.84 4.13
N VAL A 146 9.26 -0.73 3.68
CA VAL A 146 9.90 0.16 2.69
C VAL A 146 10.25 1.48 3.35
N LEU A 147 11.48 1.91 3.14
CA LEU A 147 11.99 3.23 3.49
C LEU A 147 12.06 4.09 2.23
N GLY A 148 11.56 5.30 2.34
CA GLY A 148 11.62 6.31 1.28
C GLY A 148 12.05 7.66 1.83
N SER A 149 12.12 8.64 0.94
CA SER A 149 12.37 10.03 1.31
C SER A 149 11.60 10.99 0.44
N LEU A 150 11.36 12.20 0.96
CA LEU A 150 10.81 13.30 0.19
C LEU A 150 11.91 14.24 -0.27
N GLU A 151 11.82 14.69 -1.52
CA GLU A 151 12.64 15.80 -2.02
C GLU A 151 12.03 17.17 -1.67
N SER A 152 10.72 17.19 -1.35
CA SER A 152 10.00 18.35 -0.85
C SER A 152 10.11 18.48 0.68
N LYS A 153 9.81 19.68 1.19
CA LYS A 153 9.68 19.96 2.63
C LYS A 153 8.33 19.53 3.21
N PHE A 154 7.41 19.07 2.38
CA PHE A 154 6.07 18.64 2.74
C PHE A 154 5.78 17.27 2.14
N ALA A 155 4.89 16.53 2.77
CA ALA A 155 4.33 15.28 2.26
C ALA A 155 2.90 15.54 1.76
N LEU A 156 2.41 14.68 0.88
CA LEU A 156 0.97 14.51 0.73
C LEU A 156 0.44 13.84 2.01
N THR A 157 -0.70 14.28 2.53
CA THR A 157 -1.29 13.71 3.76
C THR A 157 -2.79 13.56 3.64
N ARG A 158 -3.38 12.57 4.32
CA ARG A 158 -4.84 12.40 4.36
C ARG A 158 -5.58 13.59 4.98
N SER A 159 -4.89 14.37 5.81
CA SER A 159 -5.46 15.45 6.63
C SER A 159 -5.46 16.84 6.00
N ALA A 160 -4.94 17.00 4.78
CA ALA A 160 -4.76 18.33 4.18
C ALA A 160 -5.86 18.78 3.20
N ALA A 161 -6.93 17.99 3.01
CA ALA A 161 -8.03 18.37 2.12
C ALA A 161 -8.86 19.52 2.71
N VAL A 162 -9.35 20.41 1.86
CA VAL A 162 -10.20 21.54 2.25
C VAL A 162 -11.46 21.65 1.38
N SER A 163 -12.46 22.37 1.87
CA SER A 163 -13.67 22.64 1.09
C SER A 163 -13.33 23.39 -0.20
N GLY A 164 -13.85 22.91 -1.32
CA GLY A 164 -13.57 23.45 -2.66
C GLY A 164 -12.55 22.64 -3.45
N ASP A 165 -11.78 21.76 -2.81
CA ASP A 165 -10.88 20.85 -3.50
C ASP A 165 -11.65 19.91 -4.45
N GLN A 166 -11.01 19.57 -5.58
CA GLN A 166 -11.51 18.58 -6.51
C GLN A 166 -11.00 17.20 -6.14
N ILE A 167 -11.83 16.17 -6.37
CA ILE A 167 -11.46 14.77 -6.15
C ILE A 167 -11.04 14.16 -7.49
N ALA A 168 -9.87 13.53 -7.51
CA ALA A 168 -9.34 12.85 -8.68
C ALA A 168 -8.76 11.49 -8.29
N VAL A 169 -8.68 10.58 -9.26
CA VAL A 169 -8.05 9.26 -9.12
C VAL A 169 -7.06 9.04 -10.25
N THR A 170 -6.06 8.19 -10.03
CA THR A 170 -5.14 7.77 -11.09
C THR A 170 -5.59 6.43 -11.69
N GLY A 171 -5.58 6.33 -13.02
CA GLY A 171 -5.94 5.09 -13.73
C GLY A 171 -7.43 4.73 -13.66
N TYR A 172 -7.72 3.44 -13.79
CA TYR A 172 -9.07 2.87 -13.75
C TYR A 172 -9.33 2.12 -12.45
N LEU A 173 -10.54 2.27 -11.90
CA LEU A 173 -10.95 1.57 -10.69
C LEU A 173 -11.61 0.22 -11.01
N GLY A 174 -11.59 -0.67 -10.02
CA GLY A 174 -12.30 -1.97 -10.06
C GLY A 174 -11.55 -3.11 -10.77
N GLN A 175 -10.43 -2.86 -11.46
CA GLN A 175 -9.70 -3.90 -12.19
C GLN A 175 -9.16 -5.01 -11.28
N SER A 176 -8.58 -4.66 -10.11
CA SER A 176 -8.08 -5.65 -9.14
C SER A 176 -9.22 -6.50 -8.55
N ALA A 177 -10.35 -5.89 -8.22
CA ALA A 177 -11.53 -6.62 -7.71
C ALA A 177 -12.11 -7.58 -8.77
N ALA A 178 -12.22 -7.12 -10.02
CA ALA A 178 -12.62 -7.95 -11.15
C ALA A 178 -11.62 -9.10 -11.41
N GLY A 179 -10.31 -8.82 -11.32
CA GLY A 179 -9.25 -9.84 -11.42
C GLY A 179 -9.34 -10.90 -10.33
N LEU A 180 -9.53 -10.49 -9.07
CA LEU A 180 -9.75 -11.42 -7.97
C LEU A 180 -10.99 -12.30 -8.21
N LYS A 181 -12.10 -11.70 -8.64
CA LYS A 181 -13.34 -12.43 -8.93
C LYS A 181 -13.15 -13.42 -10.08
N MET A 182 -12.50 -13.00 -11.16
CA MET A 182 -12.13 -13.85 -12.29
C MET A 182 -11.32 -15.07 -11.84
N LEU A 183 -10.26 -14.84 -11.06
CA LEU A 183 -9.35 -15.89 -10.60
C LEU A 183 -10.04 -16.87 -9.63
N LYS A 184 -10.78 -16.36 -8.64
CA LYS A 184 -11.50 -17.20 -7.66
C LYS A 184 -12.62 -18.03 -8.28
N GLN A 185 -13.37 -17.45 -9.21
CA GLN A 185 -14.51 -18.11 -9.85
C GLN A 185 -14.11 -18.85 -11.14
N LYS A 186 -12.83 -18.81 -11.54
CA LYS A 186 -12.32 -19.41 -12.78
C LYS A 186 -13.12 -18.98 -14.02
N LEU A 187 -13.47 -17.68 -14.08
CA LEU A 187 -14.17 -17.12 -15.22
C LEU A 187 -13.24 -17.07 -16.43
N ASN A 188 -13.76 -17.41 -17.60
CA ASN A 188 -13.01 -17.40 -18.85
C ASN A 188 -13.36 -16.14 -19.65
N PHE A 189 -12.33 -15.42 -20.06
CA PHE A 189 -12.42 -14.29 -20.99
C PHE A 189 -11.44 -14.48 -22.13
N ASP A 190 -11.43 -13.55 -23.09
CA ASP A 190 -10.36 -13.49 -24.09
C ASP A 190 -8.99 -13.24 -23.42
N VAL A 191 -7.92 -13.57 -24.14
CA VAL A 191 -6.53 -13.52 -23.64
C VAL A 191 -6.15 -12.14 -23.10
N GLU A 192 -6.58 -11.07 -23.78
CA GLU A 192 -6.23 -9.70 -23.40
C GLU A 192 -6.95 -9.27 -22.12
N THR A 193 -8.27 -9.51 -22.03
CA THR A 193 -9.05 -9.24 -20.82
C THR A 193 -8.52 -10.04 -19.63
N SER A 194 -8.26 -11.34 -19.81
CA SER A 194 -7.72 -12.18 -18.73
C SER A 194 -6.35 -11.71 -18.26
N ARG A 195 -5.44 -11.35 -19.19
CA ARG A 195 -4.11 -10.81 -18.85
C ARG A 195 -4.22 -9.50 -18.08
N LEU A 196 -5.05 -8.57 -18.56
CA LEU A 196 -5.26 -7.27 -17.92
C LEU A 196 -5.80 -7.39 -16.49
N LEU A 197 -6.84 -8.22 -16.29
CA LEU A 197 -7.44 -8.41 -14.97
C LEU A 197 -6.51 -9.16 -14.02
N ARG A 198 -5.79 -10.17 -14.50
CA ARG A 198 -4.77 -10.89 -13.71
C ARG A 198 -3.66 -9.95 -13.26
N GLN A 199 -3.08 -9.18 -14.18
CA GLN A 199 -2.03 -8.21 -13.86
C GLN A 199 -2.49 -7.17 -12.86
N ALA A 200 -3.71 -6.62 -13.02
CA ALA A 200 -4.24 -5.62 -12.09
C ALA A 200 -4.36 -6.13 -10.64
N HIS A 201 -4.58 -7.44 -10.44
CA HIS A 201 -4.72 -8.03 -9.11
C HIS A 201 -3.41 -8.60 -8.53
N LEU A 202 -2.61 -9.25 -9.38
CA LEU A 202 -1.44 -10.02 -8.97
C LEU A 202 -0.13 -9.25 -9.15
N GLN A 203 -0.08 -8.30 -10.08
CA GLN A 203 1.11 -7.47 -10.34
C GLN A 203 0.73 -5.98 -10.44
N PRO A 204 0.15 -5.39 -9.38
CA PRO A 204 -0.24 -3.98 -9.42
C PRO A 204 0.99 -3.09 -9.65
N ALA A 205 0.80 -2.00 -10.39
CA ALA A 205 1.84 -1.01 -10.66
C ALA A 205 1.67 0.18 -9.70
N PRO A 206 2.63 0.42 -8.77
CA PRO A 206 2.55 1.53 -7.84
C PRO A 206 2.77 2.87 -8.56
N ARG A 207 2.09 3.91 -8.07
CA ARG A 207 1.99 5.22 -8.72
C ARG A 207 3.03 6.22 -8.25
N VAL A 208 4.28 5.75 -8.08
CA VAL A 208 5.39 6.53 -7.48
C VAL A 208 5.64 7.83 -8.24
N ASN A 209 5.70 7.77 -9.58
CA ASN A 209 5.93 8.95 -10.40
C ASN A 209 4.76 9.94 -10.31
N GLU A 210 3.53 9.43 -10.34
CA GLU A 210 2.33 10.26 -10.21
C GLU A 210 2.28 10.94 -8.84
N GLY A 211 2.53 10.22 -7.75
CA GLY A 211 2.61 10.78 -6.39
C GLY A 211 3.66 11.88 -6.28
N HIS A 212 4.85 11.65 -6.83
CA HIS A 212 5.91 12.66 -6.88
C HIS A 212 5.48 13.91 -7.66
N ILE A 213 4.89 13.74 -8.85
CA ILE A 213 4.41 14.86 -9.68
C ILE A 213 3.32 15.64 -8.96
N LEU A 214 2.34 14.98 -8.34
CA LEU A 214 1.25 15.63 -7.62
C LEU A 214 1.80 16.54 -6.50
N LEU A 215 2.77 16.04 -5.73
CA LEU A 215 3.43 16.82 -4.69
C LEU A 215 4.16 18.05 -5.27
N GLN A 216 4.88 17.90 -6.39
CA GLN A 216 5.55 19.02 -7.06
C GLN A 216 4.58 20.06 -7.64
N GLN A 217 3.38 19.64 -8.04
CA GLN A 217 2.32 20.53 -8.52
C GLN A 217 1.50 21.18 -7.39
N GLY A 218 1.86 20.94 -6.12
CA GLY A 218 1.24 21.59 -4.97
C GLY A 218 -0.04 20.92 -4.48
N VAL A 219 -0.31 19.68 -4.89
CA VAL A 219 -1.33 18.85 -4.23
C VAL A 219 -0.91 18.64 -2.77
N LYS A 220 -1.89 18.65 -1.88
CA LYS A 220 -1.64 18.53 -0.43
C LYS A 220 -2.22 17.26 0.17
N ALA A 221 -3.36 16.81 -0.34
CA ALA A 221 -4.05 15.63 0.16
C ALA A 221 -4.07 14.52 -0.87
N ALA A 222 -3.72 13.32 -0.43
CA ALA A 222 -3.80 12.09 -1.20
C ALA A 222 -3.89 10.90 -0.24
N ILE A 223 -4.30 9.77 -0.82
CA ILE A 223 -4.29 8.42 -0.24
C ILE A 223 -4.18 7.47 -1.43
N ASP A 224 -3.58 6.29 -1.28
CA ASP A 224 -3.77 5.26 -2.28
C ASP A 224 -5.15 4.59 -2.14
N ILE A 225 -5.52 3.75 -3.12
CA ILE A 225 -6.82 3.07 -3.09
C ILE A 225 -6.57 1.57 -2.97
N SER A 226 -6.67 1.06 -1.75
CA SER A 226 -6.37 -0.33 -1.38
C SER A 226 -7.63 -1.06 -0.90
N ASP A 227 -8.42 -0.44 -0.03
CA ASP A 227 -9.70 -0.98 0.48
C ASP A 227 -10.88 -0.61 -0.41
N GLY A 228 -10.71 0.40 -1.26
CA GLY A 228 -11.68 0.83 -2.27
C GLY A 228 -12.10 2.27 -2.08
N LEU A 229 -12.48 2.91 -3.19
CA LEU A 229 -12.67 4.36 -3.29
C LEU A 229 -13.44 4.99 -2.12
N LEU A 230 -14.55 4.39 -1.70
CA LEU A 230 -15.39 4.96 -0.65
C LEU A 230 -14.76 4.84 0.74
N ALA A 231 -14.08 3.74 1.04
CA ALA A 231 -13.41 3.52 2.32
C ALA A 231 -12.20 4.47 2.44
N ASP A 232 -11.36 4.49 1.41
CA ASP A 232 -10.14 5.31 1.40
C ASP A 232 -10.46 6.82 1.38
N LEU A 233 -11.49 7.22 0.65
CA LEU A 233 -11.96 8.61 0.69
C LEU A 233 -12.58 8.98 2.04
N ALA A 234 -13.22 8.03 2.75
CA ALA A 234 -13.72 8.28 4.10
C ALA A 234 -12.57 8.55 5.07
N HIS A 235 -11.40 7.93 4.89
CA HIS A 235 -10.20 8.26 5.67
C HIS A 235 -9.73 9.70 5.46
N ILE A 236 -9.66 10.18 4.20
CA ILE A 236 -9.38 11.60 3.92
C ILE A 236 -10.43 12.50 4.57
N CYS A 237 -11.73 12.20 4.37
CA CYS A 237 -12.81 13.01 4.92
C CYS A 237 -12.73 13.10 6.45
N GLY A 238 -12.48 11.98 7.12
CA GLY A 238 -12.32 11.91 8.58
C GLY A 238 -11.11 12.69 9.07
N ALA A 239 -9.94 12.48 8.44
CA ALA A 239 -8.68 13.15 8.82
C ALA A 239 -8.73 14.67 8.59
N SER A 240 -9.35 15.12 7.49
CA SER A 240 -9.50 16.53 7.14
C SER A 240 -10.74 17.21 7.71
N LYS A 241 -11.66 16.46 8.32
CA LYS A 241 -12.96 16.95 8.83
C LYS A 241 -13.80 17.63 7.74
N VAL A 242 -13.86 17.00 6.57
CA VAL A 242 -14.64 17.44 5.42
C VAL A 242 -15.59 16.32 4.97
N SER A 243 -16.47 16.63 4.02
CA SER A 243 -17.30 15.65 3.32
C SER A 243 -16.99 15.67 1.83
N ALA A 244 -17.10 14.51 1.18
CA ALA A 244 -16.91 14.38 -0.26
C ALA A 244 -18.24 14.16 -1.01
N THR A 245 -18.29 14.61 -2.26
CA THR A 245 -19.37 14.27 -3.21
C THR A 245 -18.73 13.69 -4.47
N ILE A 246 -19.07 12.43 -4.78
CA ILE A 246 -18.62 11.77 -6.00
C ILE A 246 -19.79 11.73 -6.99
N LYS A 247 -19.52 12.09 -8.24
CA LYS A 247 -20.43 11.83 -9.36
C LYS A 247 -20.08 10.48 -9.97
N GLU A 248 -20.96 9.50 -9.81
CA GLU A 248 -20.71 8.11 -10.21
C GLU A 248 -20.35 7.97 -11.70
N ASP A 249 -20.99 8.75 -12.56
CA ASP A 249 -20.77 8.78 -14.01
C ASP A 249 -19.36 9.26 -14.40
N LEU A 250 -18.67 9.96 -13.51
CA LEU A 250 -17.28 10.40 -13.70
C LEU A 250 -16.25 9.39 -13.17
N VAL A 251 -16.68 8.31 -12.50
CA VAL A 251 -15.75 7.28 -12.02
C VAL A 251 -15.23 6.47 -13.20
N LEU A 252 -13.91 6.53 -13.40
CA LEU A 252 -13.23 5.84 -14.49
C LEU A 252 -13.15 4.33 -14.20
N ILE A 253 -13.94 3.56 -14.95
CA ILE A 253 -13.92 2.09 -14.93
C ILE A 253 -13.42 1.61 -16.28
N HIS A 254 -12.47 0.67 -16.28
CA HIS A 254 -11.93 0.13 -17.50
C HIS A 254 -13.05 -0.54 -18.34
N PRO A 255 -13.11 -0.35 -19.67
CA PRO A 255 -14.18 -0.90 -20.50
C PRO A 255 -14.38 -2.42 -20.33
N ALA A 256 -13.28 -3.17 -20.21
CA ALA A 256 -13.31 -4.62 -19.97
C ALA A 256 -13.94 -5.00 -18.62
N VAL A 257 -13.83 -4.16 -17.59
CA VAL A 257 -14.51 -4.38 -16.30
C VAL A 257 -16.00 -4.10 -16.47
N ARG A 258 -16.35 -2.92 -17.00
CA ARG A 258 -17.74 -2.48 -17.19
C ARG A 258 -18.57 -3.44 -18.06
N ALA A 259 -17.95 -4.10 -19.03
CA ALA A 259 -18.64 -5.03 -19.92
C ALA A 259 -18.93 -6.39 -19.26
N ASN A 260 -18.23 -6.76 -18.19
CA ASN A 260 -18.21 -8.13 -17.65
C ASN A 260 -18.59 -8.24 -16.17
N PHE A 261 -18.69 -7.12 -15.45
CA PHE A 261 -18.96 -7.04 -14.01
C PHE A 261 -19.91 -5.89 -13.69
#